data_AF-A0A351SZE5-F1
#
_entry.id   AF-A0A351SZE5-F1
#
_cell.length_a   1.000
_cell.length_b   1.000
_cell.length_c   1.000
_cell.angle_alpha   90.00
_cell.angle_beta   90.00
_cell.angle_gamma   90.00
#
_symmetry.space_group_name_H-M   'P 1'
#
loop_
_entity.id
_entity.type
_entity.pdbx_description
1 polymer ?
#
loop_
_entity_poly.entity_id
_entity_poly.type
_entity_poly.pdbx_seq_one_letter_code
_entity_poly.pdbx_strand_id
1 'polypeptide(L)'
;MEQFSHIIVIFFMHQSTFDLAADLVRRPRERPDMPLVGAFAQRAKHRPNPIGITTVHLIEVKGNVLKVKGLDAIDGTPVLDIKPYVPAFDSVPNARIPQWVERLMEGYF
;
A
#
# COMPACT_ATOMS: atom_id res chain seq x y z
N MET A 1 -18.30 -6.23 -10.91
CA MET A 1 -17.57 -5.39 -9.93
C MET A 1 -18.53 -4.88 -8.85
N GLU A 2 -19.71 -4.40 -9.20
CA GLU A 2 -20.72 -3.80 -8.29
C GLU A 2 -21.14 -4.67 -7.09
N GLN A 3 -20.97 -5.99 -7.15
CA GLN A 3 -21.28 -6.89 -6.03
C GLN A 3 -20.18 -6.96 -4.96
N PHE A 4 -18.98 -6.42 -5.23
CA PHE A 4 -17.88 -6.40 -4.28
C PHE A 4 -17.88 -5.10 -3.48
N SER A 5 -17.77 -5.18 -2.15
CA SER A 5 -17.57 -4.00 -1.31
C SER A 5 -16.14 -3.49 -1.36
N HIS A 6 -15.15 -4.33 -1.66
CA HIS A 6 -13.74 -3.97 -1.67
C HIS A 6 -13.03 -4.50 -2.92
N ILE A 7 -12.04 -3.74 -3.36
CA ILE A 7 -11.13 -4.09 -4.45
C ILE A 7 -9.69 -3.81 -4.04
N ILE A 8 -8.76 -4.53 -4.63
CA ILE A 8 -7.32 -4.27 -4.55
C ILE A 8 -6.94 -3.45 -5.77
N VAL A 9 -6.37 -2.27 -5.55
CA VAL A 9 -5.84 -1.40 -6.60
C VAL A 9 -4.32 -1.50 -6.57
N ILE A 10 -3.73 -1.86 -7.71
CA ILE A 10 -2.29 -1.90 -7.93
C ILE A 10 -1.93 -0.71 -8.81
N PHE A 11 -1.00 0.12 -8.37
CA PHE A 11 -0.67 1.38 -9.05
C PHE A 11 0.83 1.62 -9.08
N PHE A 12 1.27 2.41 -10.06
CA PHE A 12 2.67 2.78 -10.23
C PHE A 12 2.92 4.14 -9.60
N MET A 13 3.75 4.20 -8.57
CA MET A 13 4.16 5.45 -7.92
C MET A 13 5.17 6.18 -8.82
N HIS A 14 4.67 6.74 -9.92
CA HIS A 14 5.42 7.33 -11.03
C HIS A 14 6.34 8.50 -10.64
N GLN A 15 6.15 9.11 -9.47
CA GLN A 15 7.03 10.15 -8.92
C GLN A 15 8.08 9.62 -7.94
N SER A 16 8.10 8.32 -7.66
CA SER A 16 9.08 7.72 -6.75
C SER A 16 10.45 7.63 -7.42
N THR A 17 11.45 8.30 -6.85
CA THR A 17 12.86 8.18 -7.22
C THR A 17 13.55 7.18 -6.29
N PHE A 18 13.91 5.99 -6.78
CA PHE A 18 14.62 5.00 -5.95
C PHE A 18 16.13 5.18 -6.08
N ASP A 19 16.81 5.36 -4.96
CA ASP A 19 18.27 5.34 -4.85
C ASP A 19 18.72 4.14 -4.03
N LEU A 20 19.59 3.30 -4.60
CA LEU A 20 20.01 2.06 -3.95
C LEU A 20 20.73 2.29 -2.61
N ALA A 21 21.55 3.34 -2.52
CA ALA A 21 22.34 3.61 -1.33
C ALA A 21 21.49 4.18 -0.19
N ALA A 22 20.53 5.05 -0.51
CA ALA A 22 19.67 5.71 0.47
C ALA A 22 18.42 4.90 0.86
N ASP A 23 17.83 4.16 -0.08
CA ASP A 23 16.50 3.57 0.12
C ASP A 23 16.52 2.09 0.50
N LEU A 24 17.59 1.35 0.17
CA LEU A 24 17.64 -0.09 0.40
C LEU A 24 17.54 -0.45 1.89
N VAL A 25 18.14 0.37 2.76
CA VAL A 25 18.10 0.21 4.21
C VAL A 25 17.83 1.57 4.84
N ARG A 26 16.65 1.74 5.45
CA ARG A 26 16.23 3.02 6.02
C ARG A 26 15.34 2.84 7.24
N ARG A 27 15.11 3.90 8.01
CA ARG A 27 14.13 3.88 9.10
C ARG A 27 12.72 4.15 8.55
N PRO A 28 11.68 3.40 8.96
CA PRO A 28 10.31 3.68 8.58
C PRO A 28 9.94 5.14 8.89
N ARG A 29 9.40 5.86 7.89
CA ARG A 29 9.02 7.28 7.99
C ARG A 29 10.14 8.19 8.52
N GLU A 30 11.41 7.81 8.35
CA GLU A 30 12.58 8.54 8.87
C GLU A 30 12.57 8.77 10.39
N ARG A 31 11.77 7.99 11.12
CA ARG A 31 11.64 8.11 12.57
C ARG A 31 12.89 7.57 13.28
N PRO A 32 13.55 8.36 14.15
CA PRO A 32 14.77 7.94 14.84
C PRO A 32 14.51 6.81 15.86
N ASP A 33 13.30 6.71 16.39
CA ASP A 33 12.85 5.69 17.35
C ASP A 33 12.43 4.36 16.69
N MET A 34 12.49 4.27 15.36
CA MET A 34 12.17 3.08 14.58
C MET A 34 13.45 2.35 14.14
N PRO A 35 13.44 1.01 13.99
CA PRO A 35 14.64 0.27 13.62
C PRO A 35 15.11 0.59 12.21
N LEU A 36 16.41 0.44 11.98
CA LEU A 36 17.00 0.48 10.64
C LEU A 36 16.79 -0.90 10.00
N VAL A 37 15.94 -0.98 8.96
CA VAL A 37 15.59 -2.24 8.30
C VAL A 37 15.56 -2.09 6.78
N GLY A 38 15.66 -3.22 6.07
CA GLY A 38 15.64 -3.23 4.61
C GLY A 38 14.30 -2.76 4.02
N ALA A 39 14.33 -2.21 2.81
CA ALA A 39 13.16 -1.70 2.08
C ALA A 39 12.04 -2.74 1.95
N PHE A 40 12.39 -4.02 1.80
CA PHE A 40 11.42 -5.11 1.66
C PHE A 40 10.71 -5.50 2.96
N ALA A 41 11.26 -5.12 4.12
CA ALA A 41 10.58 -5.25 5.42
C ALA A 41 9.61 -4.09 5.70
N GLN A 42 9.51 -3.11 4.79
CA GLN A 42 8.68 -1.93 4.89
C GLN A 42 7.78 -1.80 3.65
N ARG A 43 6.80 -0.88 3.75
CA ARG A 43 5.93 -0.46 2.64
C ARG A 43 6.21 0.98 2.19
N ALA A 44 7.48 1.39 2.22
CA ALA A 44 7.90 2.72 1.75
C ALA A 44 7.72 2.85 0.23
N LYS A 45 7.46 4.08 -0.25
CA LYS A 45 7.24 4.37 -1.67
C LYS A 45 8.48 4.14 -2.55
N HIS A 46 9.67 4.49 -2.05
CA HIS A 46 10.93 4.31 -2.76
C HIS A 46 11.36 2.84 -2.72
N ARG A 47 11.28 2.18 -3.87
CA ARG A 47 11.58 0.75 -4.06
C ARG A 47 12.13 0.54 -5.48
N PRO A 48 12.87 -0.56 -5.74
CA PRO A 48 13.34 -0.88 -7.09
C PRO A 48 12.21 -0.91 -8.13
N ASN A 49 11.05 -1.45 -7.74
CA ASN A 49 9.80 -1.37 -8.49
C ASN A 49 8.78 -0.61 -7.62
N PRO A 50 8.50 0.67 -7.90
CA PRO A 50 7.66 1.52 -7.06
C PRO A 50 6.17 1.21 -7.29
N ILE A 51 5.75 0.01 -6.92
CA ILE A 51 4.38 -0.49 -7.05
C ILE A 51 3.67 -0.37 -5.70
N GLY A 52 2.57 0.39 -5.69
CA GLY A 52 1.64 0.49 -4.57
C GLY A 52 0.53 -0.55 -4.68
N ILE A 53 0.05 -1.03 -3.53
CA ILE A 53 -1.05 -2.00 -3.44
C ILE A 53 -1.93 -1.62 -2.26
N THR A 54 -3.17 -1.23 -2.55
CA THR A 54 -4.11 -0.75 -1.55
C THR A 54 -5.45 -1.43 -1.72
N THR A 55 -5.98 -1.99 -0.64
CA THR A 55 -7.37 -2.46 -0.58
C THR A 55 -8.25 -1.28 -0.25
N VAL A 56 -9.24 -0.99 -1.10
CA VAL A 56 -10.10 0.19 -1.00
C VAL A 56 -11.56 -0.23 -0.97
N HIS A 57 -12.39 0.57 -0.32
CA HIS A 57 -13.85 0.43 -0.37
C HIS A 57 -14.35 0.95 -1.71
N LEU A 58 -15.02 0.10 -2.49
CA LEU A 58 -15.69 0.47 -3.73
C LEU A 58 -17.06 1.11 -3.42
N ILE A 59 -17.19 2.40 -3.72
CA ILE A 59 -18.41 3.18 -3.46
C ILE A 59 -19.37 3.11 -4.64
N GLU A 60 -18.85 3.24 -5.87
CA GLU A 60 -19.67 3.34 -7.08
C GLU A 60 -18.89 2.84 -8.29
N VAL A 61 -19.60 2.17 -9.21
CA VAL A 61 -19.14 1.82 -10.54
C VAL A 61 -19.99 2.59 -11.54
N LYS A 62 -19.38 3.45 -12.35
CA LYS A 62 -20.07 4.24 -13.37
C LYS A 62 -19.33 4.15 -14.69
N GLY A 63 -19.75 3.22 -15.55
CA GLY A 63 -19.04 2.93 -16.81
C GLY A 63 -17.61 2.48 -16.53
N ASN A 64 -16.64 3.24 -17.02
CA ASN A 64 -15.20 3.00 -16.80
C ASN A 64 -14.62 3.76 -15.58
N VAL A 65 -15.46 4.38 -14.75
CA VAL A 65 -15.03 5.14 -13.57
C VAL A 65 -15.42 4.38 -12.30
N LEU A 66 -14.45 4.22 -11.39
CA LEU A 66 -14.67 3.64 -10.06
C LEU A 66 -14.47 4.73 -9.01
N LYS A 67 -15.49 4.97 -8.17
CA LYS A 67 -15.36 5.82 -7.00
C LYS A 67 -14.97 4.96 -5.81
N VAL A 68 -13.88 5.30 -5.12
CA VAL A 68 -13.34 4.50 -4.03
C VAL A 68 -13.00 5.36 -2.81
N LYS A 69 -12.88 4.72 -1.64
CA LYS A 69 -12.39 5.35 -0.40
C LYS A 69 -11.21 4.55 0.17
N GLY A 70 -10.20 5.27 0.63
CA GLY A 70 -8.99 4.70 1.24
C GLY A 70 -7.82 4.50 0.28
N LEU A 71 -7.91 4.98 -0.97
CA LEU A 71 -6.76 5.00 -1.89
C LEU A 71 -5.74 6.05 -1.42
N ASP A 72 -4.48 5.66 -1.32
CA ASP A 72 -3.34 6.46 -0.86
C ASP A 72 -2.38 6.83 -2.02
N ALA A 73 -2.93 7.00 -3.22
CA ALA A 73 -2.22 7.46 -4.41
C ALA A 73 -2.44 8.96 -4.65
N ILE A 74 -1.43 9.65 -5.16
CA ILE A 74 -1.57 11.04 -5.59
C ILE A 74 -2.35 11.13 -6.91
N ASP A 75 -2.91 12.30 -7.19
CA ASP A 75 -3.60 12.55 -8.46
C ASP A 75 -2.69 12.25 -9.67
N GLY A 76 -3.29 11.73 -10.75
CA GLY A 76 -2.57 11.31 -11.95
C GLY A 76 -1.76 10.01 -11.83
N THR A 77 -1.76 9.33 -10.67
CA THR A 77 -1.04 8.05 -10.51
C THR A 77 -1.57 6.99 -11.47
N PRO A 78 -0.72 6.38 -12.33
CA PRO A 78 -1.14 5.30 -13.21
C PRO A 78 -1.59 4.06 -12.44
N VAL A 79 -2.80 3.59 -12.75
CA VAL A 79 -3.30 2.29 -12.29
C VAL A 79 -2.73 1.20 -13.19
N LEU A 80 -2.14 0.17 -12.58
CA LEU A 80 -1.59 -0.99 -13.29
C LEU A 80 -2.60 -2.12 -13.38
N ASP A 81 -3.36 -2.35 -12.31
CA ASP A 81 -4.31 -3.46 -12.23
C ASP A 81 -5.37 -3.24 -11.13
N ILE A 82 -6.51 -3.93 -11.26
CA ILE A 82 -7.63 -3.91 -10.31
C ILE A 82 -8.14 -5.33 -10.13
N LYS A 83 -8.21 -5.79 -8.87
CA LYS A 83 -8.72 -7.13 -8.53
C LYS A 83 -9.85 -7.04 -7.49
N PRO A 84 -10.86 -7.91 -7.52
CA PRO A 84 -11.79 -8.03 -6.40
C PRO A 84 -11.02 -8.47 -5.14
N TYR A 85 -11.35 -7.90 -3.99
CA TYR A 85 -10.88 -8.41 -2.70
C TYR A 85 -11.76 -9.59 -2.29
N VAL A 86 -11.14 -10.75 -2.07
CA VAL A 86 -11.81 -11.98 -1.67
C VAL A 86 -11.20 -12.43 -0.34
N PRO A 87 -11.92 -12.30 0.80
CA PRO A 87 -11.38 -12.63 2.12
C PRO A 87 -10.79 -14.05 2.22
N ALA A 88 -11.35 -15.01 1.49
CA ALA A 88 -10.86 -16.40 1.47
C ALA A 88 -9.43 -16.55 0.89
N PHE A 89 -8.97 -15.58 0.09
CA PHE A 89 -7.65 -15.60 -0.55
C PHE A 89 -6.72 -14.52 0.00
N ASP A 90 -7.29 -13.34 0.28
CA ASP A 90 -6.50 -12.13 0.60
C ASP A 90 -6.35 -11.90 2.11
N SER A 91 -7.18 -12.55 2.95
CA SER A 91 -7.09 -12.46 4.40
C SER A 91 -6.41 -13.69 4.97
N VAL A 92 -5.33 -13.49 5.73
CA VAL A 92 -4.65 -14.54 6.48
C VAL A 92 -4.96 -14.36 7.97
N PRO A 93 -5.85 -15.19 8.55
CA PRO A 93 -6.13 -15.13 9.98
C PRO A 93 -4.86 -15.36 10.80
N ASN A 94 -4.69 -14.58 11.88
CA ASN A 94 -3.55 -14.68 12.81
C ASN A 94 -2.17 -14.36 12.21
N ALA A 95 -2.11 -13.64 11.08
CA ALA A 95 -0.86 -13.08 10.59
C ALA A 95 -0.19 -12.23 11.69
N ARG A 96 1.13 -12.40 11.85
CA ARG A 96 1.93 -11.67 12.87
C ARG A 96 2.72 -10.55 12.22
N ILE A 97 2.93 -9.49 12.98
CA ILE A 97 3.82 -8.39 12.63
C ILE A 97 4.85 -8.17 13.75
N PRO A 98 6.02 -7.59 13.45
CA PRO A 98 6.96 -7.16 14.48
C PRO A 98 6.37 -6.06 15.38
N GLN A 99 6.75 -6.03 16.66
CA GLN A 99 6.29 -5.02 17.62
C GLN A 99 6.56 -3.57 17.17
N TRP A 100 7.66 -3.32 16.44
CA TRP A 100 7.94 -1.97 15.94
C TRP A 100 6.93 -1.53 14.86
N VAL A 101 6.30 -2.46 14.14
CA VAL A 101 5.21 -2.15 13.19
C VAL A 101 3.95 -1.78 13.96
N GLU A 102 3.64 -2.48 15.06
CA GLU A 102 2.52 -2.12 15.94
C GLU A 102 2.67 -0.67 16.41
N ARG A 103 3.84 -0.32 16.95
CA ARG A 103 4.16 1.06 17.38
C ARG A 103 4.14 2.08 16.24
N LEU A 104 4.53 1.67 15.03
CA LEU A 104 4.49 2.54 13.85
C LEU A 104 3.05 2.86 13.42
N MET A 105 2.12 1.95 13.71
CA MET A 105 0.70 2.03 13.32
C MET A 105 -0.19 2.61 14.43
N GLU A 106 0.33 2.89 15.62
CA GLU A 106 -0.38 3.62 16.66
C GLU A 106 -0.91 4.96 16.12
N GLY A 107 -2.23 5.17 16.20
CA GLY A 107 -2.91 6.38 15.73
C GLY A 107 -3.02 6.52 14.21
N TYR A 108 -2.81 5.45 13.43
CA TYR A 108 -2.82 5.52 11.97
C TYR A 108 -4.20 5.44 11.31
N PHE A 109 -5.27 5.19 12.08
CA PHE A 109 -6.66 5.15 11.63
C PHE A 109 -7.60 5.70 12.70
#